data_AF-A0A3B0XCN3-F1
#
_entry.id   AF-A0A3B0XCN3-F1
#
_cell.length_a   1.000
_cell.length_b   1.000
_cell.length_c   1.000
_cell.angle_alpha   90.00
_cell.angle_beta   90.00
_cell.angle_gamma   90.00
#
_symmetry.space_group_name_H-M   'P 1'
#
loop_
_entity.id
_entity.type
_entity.pdbx_description
1 polymer ?
#
loop_
_entity_poly.entity_id
_entity_poly.type
_entity_poly.pdbx_seq_one_letter_code
_entity_poly.pdbx_strand_id
1 'polypeptide(L)' 'MDTAIDFYTNVFDMKLLRRKDYPEGILTLAFVGYGDEKEIPCLNLDYAVERLKMK' A
#
# COMPACT_ATOMS: atom_id res chain seq x y z
N MET A 1 4.85 -5.28 2.45
CA MET A 1 3.55 -4.64 2.18
C MET A 1 2.41 -5.35 2.90
N ASP A 2 2.26 -6.67 2.73
CA ASP A 2 1.08 -7.40 3.20
C ASP A 2 0.76 -7.19 4.69
N THR A 3 1.77 -7.23 5.56
CA THR A 3 1.60 -6.96 7.00
C THR A 3 1.00 -5.59 7.31
N ALA A 4 1.33 -4.56 6.52
CA ALA A 4 0.78 -3.22 6.72
C ALA A 4 -0.69 -3.19 6.29
N ILE A 5 -1.02 -3.77 5.13
CA ILE A 5 -2.40 -3.88 4.67
C ILE A 5 -3.23 -4.63 5.72
N ASP A 6 -2.78 -5.81 6.17
CA ASP A 6 -3.48 -6.62 7.16
C ASP A 6 -3.71 -5.87 8.48
N PHE A 7 -2.76 -5.07 8.92
CA PHE A 7 -2.92 -4.26 10.12
C PHE A 7 -4.04 -3.23 9.95
N TYR A 8 -4.05 -2.47 8.84
CA TYR A 8 -5.08 -1.46 8.61
C TYR A 8 -6.46 -2.08 8.32
N THR A 9 -6.52 -3.21 7.62
CA THR A 9 -7.80 -3.86 7.34
C THR A 9 -8.38 -4.56 8.56
N ASN A 10 -7.57 -5.23 9.38
CA ASN A 10 -8.09 -6.00 10.51
C ASN A 10 -8.23 -5.19 11.81
N VAL A 11 -7.35 -4.22 12.06
CA VAL A 11 -7.38 -3.43 13.32
C VAL A 11 -8.28 -2.20 13.18
N PHE A 12 -8.24 -1.55 12.03
CA PHE A 12 -8.99 -0.31 11.78
C PHE A 12 -10.22 -0.51 10.90
N ASP A 13 -10.53 -1.75 10.48
CA ASP A 13 -11.67 -2.06 9.61
C ASP A 13 -11.67 -1.26 8.29
N MET A 14 -10.48 -0.89 7.81
CA MET A 14 -10.32 -0.26 6.50
C MET A 14 -10.43 -1.30 5.39
N LYS A 15 -10.74 -0.85 4.17
CA LYS A 15 -10.76 -1.68 2.97
C LYS A 15 -9.52 -1.42 2.14
N LEU A 16 -8.95 -2.48 1.56
CA LEU A 16 -7.98 -2.33 0.48
C LEU A 16 -8.72 -1.85 -0.77
N LEU A 17 -8.46 -0.60 -1.17
CA LEU A 17 -9.12 0.05 -2.30
C LEU A 17 -8.40 -0.25 -3.61
N ARG A 18 -7.06 -0.17 -3.59
CA ARG A 18 -6.22 -0.41 -4.76
C ARG A 18 -4.84 -0.89 -4.36
N ARG A 19 -4.28 -1.83 -5.11
CA ARG A 19 -2.88 -2.26 -5.01
C ARG A 19 -2.26 -2.29 -6.40
N LYS A 20 -1.01 -1.84 -6.49
CA LYS A 20 -0.23 -1.97 -7.72
C LYS A 20 1.21 -2.28 -7.38
N ASP A 21 1.66 -3.42 -7.88
CA ASP A 21 3.04 -3.86 -7.81
C ASP A 21 3.78 -3.43 -9.07
N TYR A 22 4.98 -2.87 -8.91
CA TYR A 22 5.90 -2.48 -9.97
C TYR A 22 7.18 -3.29 -9.82
N PRO A 23 7.26 -4.49 -10.43
CA PRO A 23 8.39 -5.41 -10.26
C PRO A 23 9.73 -4.82 -10.69
N GLU A 24 9.73 -4.04 -11.79
CA GLU A 24 10.94 -3.41 -12.33
C GLU A 24 11.46 -2.27 -11.44
N GLY A 25 10.55 -1.53 -10.80
CA GLY A 25 10.89 -0.44 -9.87
C GLY A 25 11.05 -0.89 -8.42
N ILE A 26 10.87 -2.19 -8.15
CA ILE A 26 10.85 -2.81 -6.81
C ILE A 26 10.01 -1.98 -5.82
N LEU A 27 8.84 -1.55 -6.29
CA LEU A 27 7.91 -0.69 -5.58
C LEU A 27 6.54 -1.34 -5.54
N THR A 28 5.93 -1.36 -4.36
CA THR A 28 4.53 -1.71 -4.17
C THR A 28 3.78 -0.50 -3.63
N LEU A 29 2.67 -0.15 -4.27
CA LEU A 29 1.72 0.85 -3.80
C LEU A 29 0.44 0.17 -3.34
N ALA A 30 -0.13 0.62 -2.22
CA ALA A 30 -1.45 0.22 -1.77
C ALA A 30 -2.23 1.42 -1.21
N PHE A 31 -3.54 1.42 -1.41
CA PHE A 31 -4.46 2.45 -0.94
C PHE A 31 -5.49 1.76 -0.04
N VAL A 32 -5.63 2.22 1.20
CA VAL A 32 -6.60 1.69 2.17
C VAL A 32 -7.48 2.82 2.70
N GLY A 33 -8.76 2.55 2.96
CA GLY A 33 -9.68 3.56 3.47
C GLY A 33 -11.10 3.05 3.68
N TYR A 34 -12.02 3.95 4.01
CA TYR A 34 -13.40 3.59 4.38
C TYR A 34 -14.43 3.69 3.25
N GLY A 35 -14.02 4.15 2.06
CA GLY A 35 -14.89 4.27 0.89
C GLY A 35 -14.13 4.60 -0.38
N ASP A 36 -14.84 5.04 -1.43
CA ASP A 36 -14.25 5.32 -2.75
C ASP A 36 -13.15 6.39 -2.65
N GLU A 37 -11.98 6.10 -3.26
CA GLU A 37 -10.80 6.98 -3.25
C GLU A 37 -11.03 8.35 -3.89
N LYS A 38 -12.10 8.52 -4.70
CA LYS A 38 -12.47 9.81 -5.31
C LYS A 38 -13.31 10.70 -4.41
N GLU A 39 -13.97 10.12 -3.42
CA GLU A 39 -14.96 10.80 -2.58
C GLU A 39 -14.49 10.95 -1.13
N ILE A 40 -13.75 9.96 -0.63
CA ILE A 40 -13.34 9.86 0.77
C ILE A 40 -11.81 9.78 0.85
N PRO A 41 -11.17 10.53 1.77
CA PRO A 41 -9.73 10.42 1.99
C PRO A 41 -9.30 8.98 2.28
N CYS A 42 -8.22 8.56 1.66
CA CYS A 42 -7.59 7.25 1.86
C CYS A 42 -6.11 7.41 2.26
N LEU A 43 -5.56 6.36 2.85
CA LEU A 43 -4.16 6.25 3.21
C LEU A 43 -3.38 5.57 2.09
N ASN A 44 -2.27 6.20 1.69
CA ASN A 44 -1.35 5.68 0.69
C ASN A 44 -0.18 4.99 1.38
N LEU A 45 0.08 3.74 1.04
CA LEU A 45 1.18 2.92 1.54
C LEU A 45 2.15 2.65 0.39
N ASP A 46 3.36 3.16 0.52
CA ASP A 46 4.41 3.03 -0.48
C ASP A 46 5.58 2.21 0.11
N TYR A 47 5.88 1.07 -0.50
CA TYR A 47 6.96 0.19 -0.08
C TYR A 47 7.94 -0.01 -1.23
N ALA A 48 9.10 0.62 -1.13
CA ALA A 48 10.23 0.43 -2.05
C ALA A 48 11.33 -0.37 -1.36
N VAL A 49 11.91 -1.34 -2.06
CA VAL A 49 13.14 -1.99 -1.61
C VAL A 49 14.31 -1.26 -2.28
N GLU A 50 15.11 -0.55 -1.49
CA GLU A 50 16.39 -0.04 -1.99
C GLU A 50 17.30 -1.23 -2.34
N ARG A 51 17.70 -1.35 -3.60
CA ARG A 51 18.99 -1.98 -3.91
C ARG A 51 20.05 -1.04 -3.37
N LEU A 52 20.50 -1.26 -2.13
CA LEU A 52 21.85 -0.87 -1.74
C LEU A 52 22.75 -1.37 -2.86
N LYS A 53 23.34 -0.43 -3.60
CA LYS A 53 24.25 -0.71 -4.72
C LYS A 53 25.31 -1.66 -4.18
N MET A 54 25.16 -2.96 -4.48
CA MET A 54 26.26 -3.88 -4.32
C MET A 54 27.33 -3.38 -5.29
N LYS A 55 28.46 -3.02 -4.69
CA LYS A 55 29.62 -2.32 -5.27
C LYS A 55 29.96 -2.73 -6.69
#